data_AF-A0A933KJ73-F1
#
_entry.id   AF-A0A933KJ73-F1
#
_cell.length_a   1.000
_cell.length_b   1.000
_cell.length_c   1.000
_cell.angle_alpha   90.00
_cell.angle_beta   90.00
_cell.angle_gamma   90.00
#
_symmetry.space_group_name_H-M   'P 1'
#
loop_
_entity.id
_entity.type
_entity.pdbx_description
1 polymer ?
#
loop_
_entity_poly.entity_id
_entity_poly.type
_entity_poly.pdbx_seq_one_letter_code
_entity_poly.pdbx_strand_id
1 'polypeptide(L)'
;MSFDASAAPSIRLAHASPGQDAEQTTGWGFAWYPSDELAAAVVKDPIPSGETPMTRVLRDWDRFRSTIFVCHIRGAAKRVTQEDTHPFCRSYAGRDWLLAHNGDLAPARLGELALGDNPVFEPVGRTDSELAFCWLLTRIREQGYRTLAAVGWERLRGWLGELARLGGANLLLSDGQDLVAYRDPRGFGSLHTMRRRPPHAATCLENAIVQLDLGDPMDATRTAVLFATTPLSDEHWEPLACGQMLVARRGAIVWRSDAATEFTPRVRGPRSASFPLEKRVLEISHSTVYRYAQPVERSSHVLRLQPLFDERQRVMEYALEVAPAETAWAFIDVFGNRAHQLEFVSPYPELRVTCRSRVMLLKAPSLGQRSSRTTMPLVWMPWQRQMMNPYLLPPELPESQLRELDRYAMSFARRQDNDLVAILDDINETIAREFSYVTNSTNLETTPFDVYVSRRGVCQDFANLFVCLARLLGIPARYRVGYIFTGGDYANKVQSDASHAWVEVYLPHHGWRGYDPTNACVADLNHVRVACGRNFRDATPTSGTIYKGGGGETLWVDVRVTEVSPVG
;
A
#
# COMPACT_ATOMS: atom_id res chain seq x y z
N MET A 1 -5.27 -16.24 -23.36
CA MET A 1 -4.71 -15.79 -24.65
C MET A 1 -4.00 -14.47 -24.44
N SER A 2 -2.86 -14.26 -25.10
CA SER A 2 -2.14 -12.98 -25.14
C SER A 2 -1.84 -12.59 -26.58
N PHE A 3 -2.29 -11.42 -27.04
CA PHE A 3 -2.08 -10.87 -28.38
C PHE A 3 -1.05 -9.74 -28.34
N ASP A 4 -0.34 -9.51 -29.44
CA ASP A 4 0.64 -8.43 -29.61
C ASP A 4 0.02 -7.03 -29.62
N ALA A 5 -1.20 -6.91 -30.14
CA ALA A 5 -2.06 -5.75 -30.05
C ALA A 5 -3.50 -6.17 -29.80
N SER A 6 -4.37 -5.19 -29.51
CA SER A 6 -5.78 -5.41 -29.21
C SER A 6 -6.46 -6.23 -30.32
N ALA A 7 -7.15 -7.30 -29.93
CA ALA A 7 -7.87 -8.22 -30.81
C ALA A 7 -9.28 -8.49 -30.25
N ALA A 8 -10.20 -8.97 -31.09
CA ALA A 8 -11.58 -9.33 -30.78
C ALA A 8 -11.89 -10.79 -31.18
N PRO A 9 -11.28 -11.79 -30.51
CA PRO A 9 -11.51 -13.19 -30.83
C PRO A 9 -12.94 -13.60 -30.47
N SER A 10 -13.71 -14.18 -31.41
CA SER A 10 -15.04 -14.70 -31.09
C SER A 10 -14.96 -16.10 -30.49
N ILE A 11 -15.79 -16.38 -29.48
CA ILE A 11 -15.83 -17.69 -28.82
C ILE A 11 -17.24 -18.27 -28.92
N ARG A 12 -17.32 -19.52 -29.36
CA ARG A 12 -18.52 -20.34 -29.30
C ARG A 12 -18.23 -21.58 -28.48
N LEU A 13 -19.20 -21.98 -27.66
CA LEU A 13 -19.11 -23.19 -26.86
C LEU A 13 -19.95 -24.26 -27.56
N ALA A 14 -19.35 -25.43 -27.78
CA ALA A 14 -20.06 -26.56 -28.36
C ALA A 14 -21.06 -27.10 -27.32
N HIS A 15 -22.31 -27.28 -27.73
CA HIS A 15 -23.33 -27.91 -26.88
C HIS A 15 -23.14 -29.43 -26.87
N ALA A 16 -23.41 -30.06 -25.72
CA ALA A 16 -23.55 -31.52 -25.67
C ALA A 16 -24.60 -31.95 -26.71
N SER A 17 -24.27 -32.97 -27.51
CA SER A 17 -25.18 -33.48 -28.54
C SER A 17 -26.48 -33.98 -27.88
N PRO A 18 -27.66 -33.83 -28.53
CA PRO A 18 -28.91 -34.33 -27.98
C PRO A 18 -28.83 -35.86 -27.89
N GLY A 19 -28.63 -36.40 -26.69
CA GLY A 19 -28.50 -37.85 -26.46
C GLY A 19 -27.45 -38.28 -25.43
N GLN A 20 -26.58 -37.39 -24.95
CA GLN A 20 -25.79 -37.62 -23.73
C GLN A 20 -26.52 -37.02 -22.53
N ASP A 21 -26.52 -37.74 -21.40
CA ASP A 21 -27.33 -37.47 -20.20
C ASP A 21 -27.42 -35.98 -19.85
N ALA A 22 -28.67 -35.51 -19.69
CA ALA A 22 -29.05 -34.13 -19.41
C ALA A 22 -28.57 -33.57 -18.05
N GLU A 23 -27.65 -34.24 -17.35
CA GLU A 23 -27.16 -33.87 -16.01
C GLU A 23 -25.81 -33.12 -16.02
N GLN A 24 -25.12 -32.97 -17.15
CA GLN A 24 -23.84 -32.25 -17.23
C GLN A 24 -23.94 -30.91 -17.95
N THR A 25 -24.56 -29.91 -17.29
CA THR A 25 -24.48 -28.52 -17.76
C THR A 25 -23.10 -27.94 -17.45
N THR A 26 -22.36 -27.54 -18.50
CA THR A 26 -21.01 -26.99 -18.40
C THR A 26 -21.05 -25.48 -18.24
N GLY A 27 -20.95 -24.96 -17.01
CA GLY A 27 -20.83 -23.52 -16.77
C GLY A 27 -19.59 -22.92 -17.46
N TRP A 28 -19.60 -21.63 -17.79
CA TRP A 28 -18.43 -20.97 -18.36
C TRP A 28 -18.26 -19.56 -17.81
N GLY A 29 -17.03 -19.06 -17.90
CA GLY A 29 -16.75 -17.66 -17.72
C GLY A 29 -15.63 -17.18 -18.61
N PHE A 30 -15.72 -15.90 -18.91
CA PHE A 30 -14.85 -15.21 -19.84
C PHE A 30 -14.48 -13.84 -19.28
N ALA A 31 -13.20 -13.52 -19.32
CA ALA A 31 -12.65 -12.29 -18.78
C ALA A 31 -11.63 -11.66 -19.73
N TRP A 32 -11.63 -10.33 -19.79
CA TRP A 32 -10.71 -9.55 -20.60
C TRP A 32 -10.54 -8.15 -20.01
N TYR A 33 -9.59 -7.39 -20.59
CA TYR A 33 -9.29 -6.02 -20.20
C TYR A 33 -9.71 -5.09 -21.35
N PRO A 34 -10.92 -4.50 -21.29
CA PRO A 34 -11.44 -3.69 -22.39
C PRO A 34 -10.46 -2.57 -22.75
N SER A 35 -10.15 -2.43 -24.05
CA SER A 35 -9.22 -1.40 -24.55
C SER A 35 -7.83 -1.43 -23.90
N ASP A 36 -7.40 -2.59 -23.39
CA ASP A 36 -6.12 -2.76 -22.70
C ASP A 36 -5.97 -1.91 -21.42
N GLU A 37 -7.10 -1.53 -20.81
CA GLU A 37 -7.13 -0.88 -19.51
C GLU A 37 -6.80 -1.85 -18.36
N LEU A 38 -6.60 -1.32 -17.15
CA LEU A 38 -6.26 -2.13 -15.97
C LEU A 38 -7.49 -2.70 -15.25
N ALA A 39 -8.70 -2.30 -15.65
CA ALA A 39 -9.96 -2.85 -15.14
C ALA A 39 -10.40 -4.03 -16.01
N ALA A 40 -10.81 -5.13 -15.39
CA ALA A 40 -11.22 -6.34 -16.08
C ALA A 40 -12.74 -6.42 -16.18
N ALA A 41 -13.24 -6.76 -17.35
CA ALA A 41 -14.62 -7.21 -17.51
C ALA A 41 -14.67 -8.73 -17.32
N VAL A 42 -15.60 -9.21 -16.50
CA VAL A 42 -15.82 -10.66 -16.29
C VAL A 42 -17.28 -10.99 -16.51
N VAL A 43 -17.52 -11.93 -17.41
CA VAL A 43 -18.83 -12.41 -17.82
C VAL A 43 -18.88 -13.91 -17.51
N LYS A 44 -19.92 -14.36 -16.80
CA LYS A 44 -20.05 -15.76 -16.39
C LYS A 44 -21.48 -16.22 -16.57
N ASP A 45 -21.62 -17.46 -16.99
CA ASP A 45 -22.89 -18.16 -17.10
C ASP A 45 -22.73 -19.53 -16.44
N PRO A 46 -23.22 -19.71 -15.20
CA PRO A 46 -23.00 -20.93 -14.45
C PRO A 46 -23.86 -22.08 -14.98
N ILE A 47 -25.05 -21.83 -15.53
CA ILE A 47 -26.00 -22.84 -16.01
C ILE A 47 -26.43 -22.50 -17.45
N PRO A 48 -25.53 -22.60 -18.44
CA PRO A 48 -25.87 -22.27 -19.81
C PRO A 48 -26.86 -23.32 -20.37
N SER A 49 -27.91 -22.86 -21.03
CA SER A 49 -28.79 -23.69 -21.84
C SER A 49 -28.83 -23.14 -23.28
N GLY A 50 -28.13 -23.81 -24.19
CA GLY A 50 -28.02 -23.35 -25.58
C GLY A 50 -27.24 -22.02 -25.72
N GLU A 51 -27.48 -21.31 -26.82
CA GLU A 51 -26.92 -19.97 -27.07
C GLU A 51 -27.67 -18.95 -26.20
N THR A 52 -26.99 -18.40 -25.19
CA THR A 52 -27.59 -17.42 -24.27
C THR A 52 -27.44 -15.99 -24.82
N PRO A 53 -28.28 -15.02 -24.40
CA PRO A 53 -28.10 -13.62 -24.77
C PRO A 53 -26.68 -13.11 -24.48
N MET A 54 -26.03 -13.65 -23.44
CA MET A 54 -24.66 -13.30 -23.07
C MET A 54 -23.64 -13.76 -24.10
N THR A 55 -23.74 -14.97 -24.65
CA THR A 55 -22.83 -15.43 -25.71
C THR A 55 -23.02 -14.65 -27.01
N ARG A 56 -24.25 -14.20 -27.31
CA ARG A 56 -24.51 -13.30 -28.46
C ARG A 56 -23.86 -11.94 -28.28
N VAL A 57 -23.98 -11.33 -27.09
CA VAL A 57 -23.32 -10.06 -26.77
C VAL A 57 -21.81 -10.16 -26.91
N LEU A 58 -21.18 -11.23 -26.42
CA LEU A 58 -19.72 -11.41 -26.58
C LEU A 58 -19.29 -11.54 -28.05
N ARG A 59 -20.16 -12.05 -28.92
CA ARG A 59 -19.87 -12.15 -30.36
C ARG A 59 -20.06 -10.83 -31.09
N ASP A 60 -21.12 -10.10 -30.77
CA ASP A 60 -21.60 -8.99 -31.59
C ASP A 60 -21.15 -7.61 -31.05
N TRP A 61 -20.37 -7.57 -29.96
CA TRP A 61 -19.94 -6.33 -29.31
C TRP A 61 -18.62 -5.78 -29.85
N ASP A 62 -18.67 -4.59 -30.47
CA ASP A 62 -17.54 -3.86 -31.05
C ASP A 62 -16.44 -3.44 -30.05
N ARG A 63 -16.79 -3.22 -28.77
CA ARG A 63 -15.82 -2.88 -27.70
C ARG A 63 -15.18 -4.10 -27.03
N PHE A 64 -15.43 -5.29 -27.55
CA PHE A 64 -14.83 -6.54 -27.09
C PHE A 64 -13.39 -6.71 -27.61
N ARG A 65 -12.52 -5.72 -27.32
CA ARG A 65 -11.11 -5.71 -27.74
C ARG A 65 -10.18 -5.69 -26.54
N SER A 66 -9.19 -6.58 -26.55
CA SER A 66 -8.17 -6.72 -25.51
C SER A 66 -6.93 -7.44 -26.07
N THR A 67 -5.80 -7.24 -25.41
CA THR A 67 -4.58 -8.03 -25.61
C THR A 67 -4.58 -9.28 -24.75
N ILE A 68 -5.35 -9.34 -23.66
CA ILE A 68 -5.41 -10.49 -22.75
C ILE A 68 -6.84 -10.97 -22.57
N PHE A 69 -7.00 -12.28 -22.66
CA PHE A 69 -8.26 -12.97 -22.43
C PHE A 69 -8.03 -14.21 -21.57
N VAL A 70 -8.94 -14.45 -20.62
CA VAL A 70 -8.97 -15.66 -19.79
C VAL A 70 -10.35 -16.28 -19.90
N CYS A 71 -10.41 -17.52 -20.37
CA CYS A 71 -11.63 -18.30 -20.44
C CYS A 71 -11.50 -19.50 -19.52
N HIS A 72 -12.59 -19.83 -18.83
CA HIS A 72 -12.69 -21.07 -18.09
C HIS A 72 -14.03 -21.74 -18.40
N ILE A 73 -13.96 -22.96 -18.90
CA ILE A 73 -15.14 -23.80 -19.15
C ILE A 73 -15.16 -24.87 -18.07
N ARG A 74 -16.26 -24.96 -17.37
CA ARG A 74 -16.47 -25.75 -16.17
C ARG A 74 -17.14 -27.07 -16.54
N GLY A 75 -16.62 -28.18 -16.04
CA GLY A 75 -17.28 -29.50 -16.05
C GLY A 75 -18.12 -29.75 -14.80
N ALA A 76 -18.53 -31.01 -14.58
CA ALA A 76 -19.37 -31.47 -13.46
C ALA A 76 -18.88 -30.95 -12.09
N ALA A 77 -19.49 -29.87 -11.62
CA ALA A 77 -19.14 -29.25 -10.35
C ALA A 77 -20.32 -29.31 -9.39
N LYS A 78 -20.01 -29.44 -8.09
CA LYS A 78 -21.01 -29.69 -7.04
C LYS A 78 -21.97 -28.52 -6.76
N ARG A 79 -21.65 -27.29 -7.20
CA ARG A 79 -22.46 -26.07 -7.00
C ARG A 79 -22.38 -25.17 -8.21
N VAL A 80 -23.51 -24.68 -8.72
CA VAL A 80 -23.56 -23.99 -10.00
C VAL A 80 -24.03 -22.54 -9.81
N THR A 81 -23.20 -21.72 -9.15
CA THR A 81 -23.48 -20.31 -8.83
C THR A 81 -22.50 -19.35 -9.50
N GLN A 82 -22.84 -18.05 -9.53
CA GLN A 82 -22.04 -17.00 -10.16
C GLN A 82 -20.71 -16.77 -9.41
N GLU A 83 -20.77 -16.80 -8.08
CA GLU A 83 -19.62 -16.62 -7.19
C GLU A 83 -18.67 -17.82 -7.19
N ASP A 84 -19.13 -19.02 -7.54
CA ASP A 84 -18.29 -20.23 -7.64
C ASP A 84 -17.77 -20.48 -9.07
N THR A 85 -18.12 -19.61 -10.03
CA THR A 85 -17.73 -19.77 -11.44
C THR A 85 -16.50 -18.93 -11.77
N HIS A 86 -15.49 -19.55 -12.38
CA HIS A 86 -14.28 -18.88 -12.85
C HIS A 86 -14.53 -18.04 -14.12
N PRO A 87 -13.64 -17.09 -14.48
CA PRO A 87 -12.48 -16.61 -13.71
C PRO A 87 -12.88 -15.78 -12.49
N PHE A 88 -12.06 -15.80 -11.44
CA PHE A 88 -12.21 -14.88 -10.31
C PHE A 88 -11.51 -13.57 -10.60
N CYS A 89 -12.11 -12.47 -10.13
CA CYS A 89 -11.57 -11.13 -10.25
C CYS A 89 -11.49 -10.46 -8.88
N ARG A 90 -10.39 -9.76 -8.61
CA ARG A 90 -10.22 -8.89 -7.44
C ARG A 90 -9.35 -7.69 -7.78
N SER A 91 -9.76 -6.53 -7.29
CA SER A 91 -9.01 -5.29 -7.48
C SER A 91 -7.94 -5.13 -6.41
N TYR A 92 -6.71 -4.85 -6.84
CA TYR A 92 -5.61 -4.50 -5.95
C TYR A 92 -4.57 -3.67 -6.69
N ALA A 93 -3.97 -2.70 -5.99
CA ALA A 93 -2.93 -1.82 -6.53
C ALA A 93 -3.33 -1.00 -7.76
N GLY A 94 -4.63 -0.72 -7.93
CA GLY A 94 -5.18 0.07 -9.04
C GLY A 94 -5.37 -0.73 -10.34
N ARG A 95 -5.53 -2.05 -10.23
CA ARG A 95 -5.81 -2.95 -11.35
C ARG A 95 -6.61 -4.16 -10.88
N ASP A 96 -7.27 -4.81 -11.83
CA ASP A 96 -7.97 -6.06 -11.62
C ASP A 96 -7.08 -7.25 -11.94
N TRP A 97 -7.05 -8.18 -11.00
CA TRP A 97 -6.33 -9.44 -11.10
C TRP A 97 -7.31 -10.53 -11.45
N LEU A 98 -6.93 -11.44 -12.33
CA LEU A 98 -7.75 -12.56 -12.78
C LEU A 98 -7.09 -13.89 -12.45
N LEU A 99 -7.85 -14.85 -11.90
CA LEU A 99 -7.42 -16.24 -11.75
C LEU A 99 -8.43 -17.21 -12.38
N ALA A 100 -7.91 -18.15 -13.15
CA ALA A 100 -8.64 -19.37 -13.51
C ALA A 100 -7.84 -20.60 -13.03
N HIS A 101 -8.50 -21.49 -12.30
CA HIS A 101 -7.91 -22.70 -11.76
C HIS A 101 -8.65 -23.93 -12.29
N ASN A 102 -7.90 -24.83 -12.91
CA ASN A 102 -8.38 -26.16 -13.27
C ASN A 102 -7.70 -27.20 -12.38
N GLY A 103 -8.47 -27.71 -11.43
CA GLY A 103 -8.02 -28.69 -10.45
C GLY A 103 -8.88 -28.71 -9.19
N ASP A 104 -8.48 -29.53 -8.23
CA ASP A 104 -9.14 -29.71 -6.94
C ASP A 104 -8.07 -29.78 -5.85
N LEU A 105 -8.08 -28.80 -4.95
CA LEU A 105 -7.19 -28.72 -3.79
C LEU A 105 -7.82 -29.48 -2.61
N ALA A 106 -7.03 -30.34 -1.96
CA ALA A 106 -7.55 -31.23 -0.93
C ALA A 106 -8.23 -30.45 0.23
N PRO A 107 -9.54 -30.65 0.49
CA PRO A 107 -10.29 -29.89 1.49
C PRO A 107 -9.67 -29.92 2.89
N ALA A 108 -9.12 -31.07 3.30
CA ALA A 108 -8.47 -31.26 4.59
C ALA A 108 -7.22 -30.39 4.79
N ARG A 109 -6.65 -29.88 3.70
CA ARG A 109 -5.40 -29.09 3.70
C ARG A 109 -5.64 -27.61 3.36
N LEU A 110 -6.88 -27.20 3.09
CA LEU A 110 -7.20 -25.80 2.80
C LEU A 110 -6.93 -24.88 4.00
N GLY A 111 -6.90 -25.41 5.22
CA GLY A 111 -6.45 -24.68 6.41
C GLY A 111 -4.98 -24.20 6.33
N GLU A 112 -4.16 -24.79 5.45
CA GLU A 112 -2.79 -24.32 5.17
C GLU A 112 -2.79 -22.97 4.40
N LEU A 113 -3.90 -22.62 3.74
CA LEU A 113 -4.11 -21.35 3.05
C LEU A 113 -4.67 -20.29 3.99
N ALA A 114 -4.04 -20.10 5.15
CA ALA A 114 -4.44 -19.10 6.12
C ALA A 114 -4.39 -17.69 5.51
N LEU A 115 -5.53 -16.99 5.55
CA LEU A 115 -5.65 -15.59 5.10
C LEU A 115 -5.39 -14.57 6.24
N GLY A 116 -5.16 -15.06 7.47
CA GLY A 116 -5.04 -14.27 8.70
C GLY A 116 -6.40 -13.98 9.35
N ASP A 117 -6.37 -13.35 10.54
CA ASP A 117 -7.58 -13.12 11.37
C ASP A 117 -8.51 -12.03 10.81
N ASN A 118 -8.01 -11.17 9.93
CA ASN A 118 -8.79 -10.13 9.25
C ASN A 118 -8.31 -9.99 7.78
N PRO A 119 -8.74 -10.92 6.92
CA PRO A 119 -8.26 -11.00 5.55
C PRO A 119 -8.87 -9.89 4.69
N VAL A 120 -8.05 -9.01 4.13
CA VAL A 120 -8.53 -7.97 3.21
C VAL A 120 -9.05 -8.54 1.88
N PHE A 121 -8.61 -9.75 1.50
CA PHE A 121 -9.21 -10.47 0.36
C PHE A 121 -9.94 -11.68 0.89
N GLU A 122 -11.27 -11.62 0.83
CA GLU A 122 -12.16 -12.72 1.25
C GLU A 122 -12.75 -13.43 0.02
N PRO A 123 -12.84 -14.76 0.05
CA PRO A 123 -13.63 -15.49 -0.93
C PRO A 123 -15.11 -15.14 -0.74
N VAL A 124 -15.81 -14.94 -1.85
CA VAL A 124 -17.27 -14.70 -1.84
C VAL A 124 -17.99 -16.03 -1.99
N GLY A 125 -17.48 -16.88 -2.87
CA GLY A 125 -17.89 -18.26 -3.04
C GLY A 125 -17.25 -19.20 -2.01
N ARG A 126 -17.43 -20.50 -2.24
CA ARG A 126 -16.95 -21.58 -1.36
C ARG A 126 -15.91 -22.47 -2.02
N THR A 127 -15.43 -22.07 -3.19
CA THR A 127 -14.42 -22.84 -3.91
C THR A 127 -13.04 -22.71 -3.26
N ASP A 128 -12.32 -23.82 -3.25
CA ASP A 128 -10.88 -23.89 -2.97
C ASP A 128 -10.06 -22.93 -3.85
N SER A 129 -10.54 -22.74 -5.07
CA SER A 129 -9.92 -21.98 -6.13
C SER A 129 -9.96 -20.47 -5.83
N GLU A 130 -11.09 -19.96 -5.33
CA GLU A 130 -11.17 -18.56 -4.90
C GLU A 130 -10.40 -18.32 -3.60
N LEU A 131 -10.39 -19.29 -2.68
CA LEU A 131 -9.55 -19.24 -1.48
C LEU A 131 -8.05 -19.16 -1.85
N ALA A 132 -7.60 -19.99 -2.80
CA ALA A 132 -6.24 -19.95 -3.32
C ALA A 132 -5.92 -18.60 -3.98
N PHE A 133 -6.89 -18.00 -4.67
CA PHE A 133 -6.74 -16.66 -5.24
C PHE A 133 -6.55 -15.59 -4.18
N CYS A 134 -7.44 -15.57 -3.17
CA CYS A 134 -7.37 -14.65 -2.03
C CYS A 134 -6.05 -14.81 -1.25
N TRP A 135 -5.57 -16.04 -1.09
CA TRP A 135 -4.29 -16.35 -0.46
C TRP A 135 -3.12 -15.79 -1.28
N LEU A 136 -3.12 -15.99 -2.59
CA LEU A 136 -2.06 -15.50 -3.47
C LEU A 136 -2.02 -13.97 -3.47
N LEU A 137 -3.18 -13.32 -3.59
CA LEU A 137 -3.28 -11.86 -3.53
C LEU A 137 -2.88 -11.30 -2.17
N THR A 138 -3.20 -12.01 -1.09
CA THR A 138 -2.76 -11.63 0.26
C THR A 138 -1.23 -11.63 0.34
N ARG A 139 -0.56 -12.68 -0.14
CA ARG A 139 0.91 -12.72 -0.21
C ARG A 139 1.50 -11.62 -1.10
N ILE A 140 0.90 -11.37 -2.27
CA ILE A 140 1.32 -10.28 -3.17
C ILE A 140 1.23 -8.94 -2.45
N ARG A 141 0.11 -8.67 -1.74
CA ARG A 141 -0.11 -7.44 -1.00
C ARG A 141 0.85 -7.30 0.19
N GLU A 142 1.00 -8.33 1.00
CA GLU A 142 1.85 -8.31 2.19
C GLU A 142 3.31 -8.03 1.84
N GLN A 143 3.76 -8.49 0.67
CA GLN A 143 5.10 -8.22 0.15
C GLN A 143 5.19 -6.88 -0.62
N GLY A 144 4.09 -6.13 -0.73
CA GLY A 144 4.00 -4.82 -1.36
C GLY A 144 4.14 -4.84 -2.89
N TYR A 145 3.90 -5.98 -3.54
CA TYR A 145 4.01 -6.10 -4.99
C TYR A 145 2.77 -5.56 -5.67
N ARG A 146 2.94 -4.73 -6.70
CA ARG A 146 1.82 -4.06 -7.39
C ARG A 146 1.49 -4.63 -8.77
N THR A 147 2.35 -5.50 -9.31
CA THR A 147 2.21 -6.18 -10.61
C THR A 147 2.76 -7.59 -10.52
N LEU A 148 2.38 -8.48 -11.44
CA LEU A 148 2.90 -9.85 -11.48
C LEU A 148 4.42 -9.86 -11.66
N ALA A 149 4.94 -9.03 -12.57
CA ALA A 149 6.37 -8.89 -12.81
C ALA A 149 7.15 -8.45 -11.57
N ALA A 150 6.57 -7.60 -10.71
CA ALA A 150 7.23 -7.11 -9.51
C ALA A 150 7.48 -8.21 -8.46
N VAL A 151 6.67 -9.29 -8.47
CA VAL A 151 6.85 -10.45 -7.57
C VAL A 151 8.18 -11.17 -7.87
N GLY A 152 8.58 -11.18 -9.13
CA GLY A 152 9.66 -12.01 -9.65
C GLY A 152 9.16 -13.41 -10.01
N TRP A 153 9.48 -13.87 -11.23
CA TRP A 153 8.88 -15.06 -11.83
C TRP A 153 9.16 -16.36 -11.07
N GLU A 154 10.40 -16.57 -10.60
CA GLU A 154 10.72 -17.76 -9.82
C GLU A 154 10.02 -17.79 -8.46
N ARG A 155 9.83 -16.62 -7.84
CA ARG A 155 9.10 -16.51 -6.59
C ARG A 155 7.63 -16.83 -6.79
N LEU A 156 7.02 -16.25 -7.83
CA LEU A 156 5.63 -16.53 -8.19
C LEU A 156 5.45 -18.03 -8.46
N ARG A 157 6.32 -18.63 -9.27
CA ARG A 157 6.31 -20.08 -9.53
C ARG A 157 6.39 -20.88 -8.23
N GLY A 158 7.24 -20.49 -7.29
CA GLY A 158 7.33 -21.13 -5.97
C GLY A 158 6.00 -21.12 -5.21
N TRP A 159 5.29 -19.99 -5.19
CA TRP A 159 3.97 -19.88 -4.55
C TRP A 159 2.90 -20.72 -5.26
N LEU A 160 2.90 -20.75 -6.59
CA LEU A 160 1.99 -21.64 -7.35
C LEU A 160 2.33 -23.13 -7.08
N GLY A 161 3.61 -23.45 -6.89
CA GLY A 161 4.06 -24.76 -6.43
C GLY A 161 3.56 -25.14 -5.04
N GLU A 162 3.46 -24.18 -4.11
CA GLU A 162 2.84 -24.42 -2.79
C GLU A 162 1.36 -24.77 -2.92
N LEU A 163 0.60 -24.02 -3.72
CA LEU A 163 -0.80 -24.35 -4.03
C LEU A 163 -0.92 -25.76 -4.62
N ALA A 164 -0.05 -26.07 -5.58
CA ALA A 164 -0.02 -27.35 -6.25
C ALA A 164 0.44 -28.52 -5.36
N ARG A 165 0.91 -28.29 -4.12
CA ARG A 165 1.09 -29.37 -3.13
C ARG A 165 -0.22 -29.78 -2.46
N LEU A 166 -1.22 -28.89 -2.45
CA LEU A 166 -2.50 -29.13 -1.79
C LEU A 166 -3.43 -29.99 -2.67
N GLY A 167 -3.32 -29.91 -3.99
CA GLY A 167 -4.08 -30.72 -4.95
C GLY A 167 -3.70 -30.39 -6.39
N GLY A 168 -4.41 -30.96 -7.35
CA GLY A 168 -4.11 -30.71 -8.76
C GLY A 168 -4.29 -29.22 -9.06
N ALA A 169 -3.31 -28.58 -9.68
CA ALA A 169 -3.37 -27.14 -9.91
C ALA A 169 -2.76 -26.69 -11.25
N ASN A 170 -3.62 -26.60 -12.28
CA ASN A 170 -3.31 -25.84 -13.49
C ASN A 170 -3.90 -24.43 -13.37
N LEU A 171 -3.07 -23.40 -13.51
CA LEU A 171 -3.45 -22.03 -13.18
C LEU A 171 -3.17 -21.09 -14.35
N LEU A 172 -4.14 -20.22 -14.64
CA LEU A 172 -3.96 -19.02 -15.45
C LEU A 172 -4.16 -17.79 -14.56
N LEU A 173 -3.20 -16.88 -14.57
CA LEU A 173 -3.22 -15.67 -13.75
C LEU A 173 -2.87 -14.44 -14.59
N SER A 174 -3.60 -13.35 -14.41
CA SER A 174 -3.33 -12.09 -15.10
C SER A 174 -3.53 -10.87 -14.21
N ASP A 175 -2.78 -9.80 -14.50
CA ASP A 175 -2.93 -8.47 -13.90
C ASP A 175 -3.22 -7.37 -14.95
N GLY A 176 -3.62 -7.79 -16.16
CA GLY A 176 -3.88 -6.92 -17.31
C GLY A 176 -2.67 -6.64 -18.18
N GLN A 177 -1.47 -6.97 -17.72
CA GLN A 177 -0.23 -6.79 -18.50
C GLN A 177 0.45 -8.12 -18.82
N ASP A 178 0.50 -9.03 -17.85
CA ASP A 178 1.10 -10.34 -17.98
C ASP A 178 0.06 -11.45 -17.87
N LEU A 179 0.12 -12.45 -18.76
CA LEU A 179 -0.63 -13.69 -18.64
C LEU A 179 0.32 -14.81 -18.25
N VAL A 180 0.17 -15.32 -17.02
CA VAL A 180 0.95 -16.41 -16.47
C VAL A 180 0.18 -17.72 -16.65
N ALA A 181 0.86 -18.75 -17.14
CA ALA A 181 0.34 -20.11 -17.24
C ALA A 181 1.25 -21.06 -16.45
N TYR A 182 0.68 -21.82 -15.52
CA TYR A 182 1.39 -22.75 -14.66
C TYR A 182 0.78 -24.15 -14.75
N ARG A 183 1.63 -25.15 -15.02
CA ARG A 183 1.24 -26.56 -15.05
C ARG A 183 1.56 -27.24 -13.73
N ASP A 184 0.61 -28.05 -13.25
CA ASP A 184 0.76 -28.87 -12.05
C ASP A 184 2.06 -29.74 -12.10
N PRO A 185 2.85 -29.81 -11.01
CA PRO A 185 4.09 -30.56 -10.96
C PRO A 185 3.90 -32.07 -10.81
N ARG A 186 2.71 -32.53 -10.41
CA ARG A 186 2.36 -33.95 -10.26
C ARG A 186 1.69 -34.51 -11.51
N GLY A 187 1.60 -33.71 -12.57
CA GLY A 187 1.01 -34.12 -13.84
C GLY A 187 -0.52 -34.14 -13.83
N PHE A 188 -1.17 -33.45 -12.90
CA PHE A 188 -2.62 -33.27 -12.97
C PHE A 188 -3.00 -32.51 -14.23
N GLY A 189 -3.71 -33.19 -15.13
CA GLY A 189 -4.13 -32.62 -16.42
C GLY A 189 -2.97 -32.24 -17.34
N SER A 190 -3.33 -31.86 -18.57
CA SER A 190 -2.42 -31.28 -19.53
C SER A 190 -2.62 -29.77 -19.63
N LEU A 191 -1.55 -29.08 -19.98
CA LEU A 191 -1.57 -27.67 -20.33
C LEU A 191 -0.59 -27.49 -21.49
N HIS A 192 -1.05 -26.86 -22.56
CA HIS A 192 -0.30 -26.68 -23.78
C HIS A 192 -0.19 -25.19 -24.12
N THR A 193 0.85 -24.83 -24.85
CA THR A 193 0.99 -23.50 -25.43
C THR A 193 1.17 -23.58 -26.94
N MET A 194 0.64 -22.59 -27.62
CA MET A 194 0.91 -22.39 -29.04
C MET A 194 1.17 -20.91 -29.27
N ARG A 195 2.28 -20.60 -29.93
CA ARG A 195 2.52 -19.25 -30.45
C ARG A 195 2.15 -19.20 -31.92
N ARG A 196 1.09 -18.47 -32.21
CA ARG A 196 0.57 -18.28 -33.55
C ARG A 196 1.15 -17.01 -34.17
N ARG A 197 1.69 -17.13 -35.37
CA ARG A 197 2.20 -15.99 -36.16
C ARG A 197 1.39 -15.87 -37.45
N PRO A 198 1.20 -14.66 -37.99
CA PRO A 198 0.64 -14.49 -39.32
C PRO A 198 1.67 -14.93 -40.39
N PRO A 199 1.21 -15.39 -41.57
CA PRO A 199 -0.18 -15.69 -41.91
C PRO A 199 -0.68 -16.96 -41.20
N HIS A 200 -1.93 -16.94 -40.74
CA HIS A 200 -2.52 -18.07 -40.02
C HIS A 200 -2.99 -19.17 -40.97
N ALA A 201 -2.76 -20.44 -40.61
CA ALA A 201 -3.19 -21.58 -41.41
C ALA A 201 -4.71 -21.77 -41.42
N ALA A 202 -5.37 -21.49 -40.29
CA ALA A 202 -6.83 -21.47 -40.14
C ALA A 202 -7.29 -20.14 -39.54
N THR A 203 -8.54 -19.74 -39.72
CA THR A 203 -9.10 -18.60 -38.95
C THR A 203 -9.73 -19.05 -37.64
N CYS A 204 -10.14 -20.32 -37.56
CA CYS A 204 -10.85 -20.90 -36.45
C CYS A 204 -10.05 -22.05 -35.81
N LEU A 205 -10.02 -22.07 -34.47
CA LEU A 205 -9.44 -23.13 -33.64
C LEU A 205 -10.58 -23.77 -32.86
N GLU A 206 -10.82 -25.07 -33.03
CA GLU A 206 -11.89 -25.78 -32.36
C GLU A 206 -11.48 -27.12 -31.76
N ASN A 207 -12.17 -27.49 -30.67
CA ASN A 207 -12.21 -28.85 -30.17
C ASN A 207 -13.65 -29.23 -29.82
N ALA A 208 -13.85 -30.37 -29.16
CA ALA A 208 -15.18 -30.87 -28.80
C ALA A 208 -16.02 -29.95 -27.88
N ILE A 209 -15.42 -28.89 -27.29
CA ILE A 209 -16.03 -28.08 -26.24
C ILE A 209 -16.05 -26.58 -26.62
N VAL A 210 -15.03 -26.10 -27.33
CA VAL A 210 -14.90 -24.67 -27.67
C VAL A 210 -14.42 -24.47 -29.09
N GLN A 211 -15.00 -23.46 -29.73
CA GLN A 211 -14.60 -22.91 -31.01
C GLN A 211 -14.16 -21.45 -30.78
N LEU A 212 -12.92 -21.15 -31.16
CA LEU A 212 -12.28 -19.86 -31.05
C LEU A 212 -12.00 -19.34 -32.46
N ASP A 213 -12.76 -18.34 -32.88
CA ASP A 213 -12.62 -17.71 -34.18
C ASP A 213 -11.75 -16.44 -34.06
N LEU A 214 -10.63 -16.45 -34.79
CA LEU A 214 -9.66 -15.37 -34.91
C LEU A 214 -9.75 -14.70 -36.30
N GLY A 215 -10.84 -14.93 -37.02
CA GLY A 215 -11.06 -14.52 -38.41
C GLY A 215 -11.47 -13.07 -38.63
N ASP A 216 -11.50 -12.22 -37.60
CA ASP A 216 -11.66 -10.77 -37.81
C ASP A 216 -10.55 -10.30 -38.76
N PRO A 217 -10.87 -9.68 -39.92
CA PRO A 217 -9.88 -9.18 -40.88
C PRO A 217 -8.83 -8.25 -40.23
N MET A 218 -9.18 -7.57 -39.14
CA MET A 218 -8.27 -6.71 -38.39
C MET A 218 -7.32 -7.46 -37.47
N ASP A 219 -7.64 -8.70 -37.15
CA ASP A 219 -6.87 -9.56 -36.27
C ASP A 219 -6.09 -10.65 -37.03
N ALA A 220 -6.35 -10.84 -38.33
CA ALA A 220 -5.66 -11.81 -39.19
C ALA A 220 -4.13 -11.61 -39.28
N THR A 221 -3.62 -10.47 -38.82
CA THR A 221 -2.19 -10.13 -38.77
C THR A 221 -1.60 -10.16 -37.35
N ARG A 222 -2.36 -10.59 -36.34
CA ARG A 222 -1.94 -10.56 -34.93
C ARG A 222 -1.11 -11.77 -34.57
N THR A 223 -0.05 -11.56 -33.81
CA THR A 223 0.66 -12.65 -33.13
C THR A 223 -0.05 -12.95 -31.83
N ALA A 224 -0.37 -14.23 -31.61
CA ALA A 224 -1.05 -14.68 -30.39
C ALA A 224 -0.24 -15.76 -29.68
N VAL A 225 -0.24 -15.73 -28.35
CA VAL A 225 0.16 -16.84 -27.50
C VAL A 225 -1.10 -17.39 -26.84
N LEU A 226 -1.38 -18.65 -27.11
CA LEU A 226 -2.52 -19.37 -26.59
C LEU A 226 -2.06 -20.38 -25.54
N PHE A 227 -2.89 -20.56 -24.52
CA PHE A 227 -2.74 -21.61 -23.51
C PHE A 227 -4.07 -22.36 -23.43
N ALA A 228 -4.01 -23.69 -23.49
CA ALA A 228 -5.20 -24.53 -23.43
C ALA A 228 -4.89 -25.85 -22.74
N THR A 229 -5.83 -26.36 -21.95
CA THR A 229 -5.69 -27.66 -21.29
C THR A 229 -5.65 -28.78 -22.32
N THR A 230 -6.55 -28.70 -23.30
CA THR A 230 -6.59 -29.53 -24.50
C THR A 230 -6.28 -28.66 -25.72
N PRO A 231 -5.41 -29.10 -26.65
CA PRO A 231 -5.20 -28.42 -27.93
C PRO A 231 -6.52 -28.10 -28.64
N LEU A 232 -6.58 -26.92 -29.27
CA LEU A 232 -7.77 -26.43 -29.98
C LEU A 232 -7.67 -26.63 -31.50
N SER A 233 -6.68 -27.36 -32.00
CA SER A 233 -6.50 -27.66 -33.42
C SER A 233 -5.39 -28.68 -33.59
N ASP A 234 -5.25 -29.18 -34.82
CA ASP A 234 -4.12 -30.02 -35.24
C ASP A 234 -2.83 -29.21 -35.52
N GLU A 235 -2.84 -27.89 -35.25
CA GLU A 235 -1.62 -27.08 -35.31
C GLU A 235 -0.60 -27.54 -34.23
N HIS A 236 0.65 -27.07 -34.31
CA HIS A 236 1.67 -27.48 -33.36
C HIS A 236 1.48 -26.84 -31.98
N TRP A 237 0.96 -27.61 -31.04
CA TRP A 237 0.86 -27.25 -29.63
C TRP A 237 2.00 -27.87 -28.81
N GLU A 238 2.79 -27.04 -28.13
CA GLU A 238 3.84 -27.48 -27.22
C GLU A 238 3.24 -27.82 -25.85
N PRO A 239 3.33 -29.06 -25.35
CA PRO A 239 2.94 -29.37 -23.98
C PRO A 239 3.89 -28.68 -22.99
N LEU A 240 3.34 -28.02 -21.96
CA LEU A 240 4.14 -27.53 -20.85
C LEU A 240 4.64 -28.73 -20.04
N ALA A 241 5.87 -28.71 -19.56
CA ALA A 241 6.36 -29.74 -18.65
C ALA A 241 5.71 -29.62 -17.25
N CYS A 242 5.70 -30.71 -16.47
CA CYS A 242 5.17 -30.69 -15.12
C CYS A 242 5.92 -29.64 -14.25
N GLY A 243 5.17 -28.77 -13.58
CA GLY A 243 5.73 -27.70 -12.75
C GLY A 243 6.31 -26.54 -13.54
N GLN A 244 6.13 -26.51 -14.86
CA GLN A 244 6.59 -25.42 -15.71
C GLN A 244 5.65 -24.22 -15.60
N MET A 245 6.24 -23.03 -15.56
CA MET A 245 5.54 -21.76 -15.65
C MET A 245 6.02 -20.98 -16.88
N LEU A 246 5.08 -20.48 -17.67
CA LEU A 246 5.33 -19.60 -18.80
C LEU A 246 4.63 -18.25 -18.57
N VAL A 247 5.26 -17.17 -19.02
CA VAL A 247 4.68 -15.82 -18.96
C VAL A 247 4.58 -15.26 -20.37
N ALA A 248 3.36 -14.92 -20.77
CA ALA A 248 3.07 -14.26 -22.02
C ALA A 248 2.74 -12.78 -21.81
N ARG A 249 3.27 -11.93 -22.66
CA ARG A 249 2.98 -10.50 -22.73
C ARG A 249 3.03 -10.08 -24.18
N ARG A 250 2.02 -9.34 -24.65
CA ARG A 250 2.01 -8.78 -26.01
C ARG A 250 2.34 -9.82 -27.09
N GLY A 251 1.66 -10.98 -27.07
CA GLY A 251 1.84 -12.00 -28.12
C GLY A 251 3.21 -12.69 -28.14
N ALA A 252 4.00 -12.53 -27.07
CA ALA A 252 5.30 -13.16 -26.91
C ALA A 252 5.42 -13.84 -25.55
N ILE A 253 6.17 -14.94 -25.50
CA ILE A 253 6.62 -15.53 -24.25
C ILE A 253 7.82 -14.71 -23.77
N VAL A 254 7.64 -13.97 -22.67
CA VAL A 254 8.67 -13.10 -22.09
C VAL A 254 9.51 -13.80 -21.03
N TRP A 255 9.02 -14.92 -20.51
CA TRP A 255 9.74 -15.73 -19.54
C TRP A 255 9.26 -17.20 -19.56
N ARG A 256 10.20 -18.13 -19.38
CA ARG A 256 9.95 -19.58 -19.26
C ARG A 256 10.77 -20.11 -18.09
N SER A 257 10.18 -20.99 -17.29
CA SER A 257 10.91 -21.73 -16.28
C SER A 257 11.47 -23.05 -16.83
N ASP A 258 12.57 -23.53 -16.25
CA ASP A 258 13.10 -24.86 -16.57
C ASP A 258 12.17 -25.98 -16.08
N ALA A 259 12.05 -27.02 -16.90
CA ALA A 259 11.36 -28.26 -16.56
C ALA A 259 12.27 -29.08 -15.63
N ALA A 260 11.80 -29.41 -14.43
CA ALA A 260 12.50 -30.27 -13.47
C ALA A 260 13.76 -29.69 -12.78
N THR A 261 13.68 -28.47 -12.24
CA THR A 261 14.47 -28.20 -11.03
C THR A 261 13.66 -28.77 -9.86
N GLU A 262 14.10 -29.90 -9.29
CA GLU A 262 13.72 -30.26 -7.93
C GLU A 262 14.07 -29.06 -7.04
N PHE A 263 13.05 -28.30 -6.71
CA PHE A 263 13.16 -27.27 -5.71
C PHE A 263 13.29 -28.01 -4.38
N THR A 264 14.52 -28.35 -3.97
CA THR A 264 14.81 -28.46 -2.54
C THR A 264 14.41 -27.11 -1.98
N PRO A 265 13.31 -27.03 -1.20
CA PRO A 265 13.04 -25.80 -0.55
C PRO A 265 14.23 -25.59 0.35
N ARG A 266 15.00 -24.53 0.10
CA ARG A 266 15.43 -23.76 1.25
C ARG A 266 14.13 -23.35 1.90
N VAL A 267 13.64 -24.20 2.78
CA VAL A 267 12.82 -23.83 3.91
C VAL A 267 13.73 -22.87 4.67
N ARG A 268 13.80 -21.63 4.16
CA ARG A 268 13.62 -20.50 5.04
C ARG A 268 12.19 -20.68 5.50
N GLY A 269 12.04 -21.60 6.48
CA GLY A 269 10.80 -21.82 7.21
C GLY A 269 10.32 -20.45 7.58
N PRO A 270 9.03 -20.22 7.34
CA PRO A 270 8.49 -18.98 6.80
C PRO A 270 9.49 -17.87 7.06
N ARG A 271 10.06 -17.23 6.04
CA ARG A 271 10.29 -15.81 6.26
C ARG A 271 8.88 -15.23 6.40
N SER A 272 8.26 -15.41 7.57
CA SER A 272 8.38 -14.42 8.62
C SER A 272 9.35 -13.31 8.18
N ALA A 273 8.92 -12.54 7.19
CA ALA A 273 8.58 -11.22 7.59
C ALA A 273 7.24 -11.33 8.39
N SER A 274 7.08 -11.92 9.59
CA SER A 274 7.80 -11.68 10.82
C SER A 274 9.13 -10.89 10.68
N PHE A 275 9.08 -9.73 10.02
CA PHE A 275 9.14 -8.54 10.84
C PHE A 275 7.91 -8.82 11.65
N PRO A 276 7.98 -9.23 12.93
CA PRO A 276 6.83 -8.92 13.76
C PRO A 276 6.44 -7.54 13.24
N LEU A 277 5.24 -7.38 12.66
CA LEU A 277 4.76 -6.03 12.42
C LEU A 277 4.77 -5.54 13.83
N GLU A 278 5.90 -4.93 14.19
CA GLU A 278 6.41 -4.99 15.56
C GLU A 278 5.50 -3.97 16.13
N LYS A 279 4.44 -4.49 16.72
CA LYS A 279 3.23 -3.73 16.87
C LYS A 279 3.29 -3.29 18.30
N ARG A 280 3.34 -1.98 18.47
CA ARG A 280 3.27 -1.40 19.79
C ARG A 280 1.88 -0.83 19.92
N VAL A 281 1.13 -1.32 20.92
CA VAL A 281 -0.13 -0.70 21.29
C VAL A 281 0.17 0.24 22.45
N LEU A 282 -0.10 1.51 22.24
CA LEU A 282 0.11 2.56 23.23
C LEU A 282 -1.23 3.13 23.66
N GLU A 283 -1.40 3.29 24.96
CA GLU A 283 -2.45 4.09 25.55
C GLU A 283 -1.86 5.45 25.92
N ILE A 284 -2.52 6.51 25.45
CA ILE A 284 -2.10 7.89 25.68
C ILE A 284 -3.20 8.60 26.45
N SER A 285 -2.81 9.27 27.53
CA SER A 285 -3.63 10.26 28.21
C SER A 285 -2.91 11.61 28.14
N HIS A 286 -3.59 12.62 27.61
CA HIS A 286 -3.12 14.00 27.58
C HIS A 286 -4.16 14.87 28.25
N SER A 287 -3.80 15.55 29.34
CA SER A 287 -4.62 16.60 29.96
C SER A 287 -3.88 17.93 29.92
N THR A 288 -4.51 18.93 29.32
CA THR A 288 -4.05 20.32 29.35
C THR A 288 -5.08 21.16 30.12
N VAL A 289 -4.62 21.95 31.09
CA VAL A 289 -5.44 22.86 31.88
C VAL A 289 -4.88 24.27 31.79
N TYR A 290 -5.68 25.17 31.24
CA TYR A 290 -5.44 26.62 31.25
C TYR A 290 -6.24 27.24 32.38
N ARG A 291 -5.57 27.98 33.27
CA ARG A 291 -6.22 28.84 34.27
C ARG A 291 -5.93 30.29 33.96
N TYR A 292 -6.98 31.10 33.89
CA TYR A 292 -6.88 32.51 33.53
C TYR A 292 -7.09 33.40 34.77
N ALA A 293 -6.34 34.50 34.86
CA ALA A 293 -6.44 35.46 35.96
C ALA A 293 -7.82 36.14 36.04
N GLN A 294 -8.48 36.33 34.89
CA GLN A 294 -9.88 36.75 34.79
C GLN A 294 -10.64 35.78 33.87
N PRO A 295 -11.96 35.61 34.05
CA PRO A 295 -12.75 34.78 33.15
C PRO A 295 -12.58 35.19 31.69
N VAL A 296 -12.37 34.20 30.83
CA VAL A 296 -12.41 34.40 29.37
C VAL A 296 -13.87 34.47 28.97
N GLU A 297 -14.30 35.59 28.39
CA GLU A 297 -15.68 35.82 27.98
C GLU A 297 -15.95 35.33 26.56
N ARG A 298 -14.96 35.47 25.67
CA ARG A 298 -15.08 35.03 24.28
C ARG A 298 -13.74 34.57 23.73
N SER A 299 -13.70 33.35 23.19
CA SER A 299 -12.49 32.78 22.61
C SER A 299 -12.81 31.72 21.56
N SER A 300 -11.87 31.48 20.66
CA SER A 300 -11.94 30.38 19.70
C SER A 300 -10.64 29.59 19.72
N HIS A 301 -10.74 28.26 19.75
CA HIS A 301 -9.60 27.35 19.86
C HIS A 301 -9.68 26.25 18.80
N VAL A 302 -8.51 25.76 18.38
CA VAL A 302 -8.31 24.62 17.50
C VAL A 302 -7.48 23.59 18.27
N LEU A 303 -8.04 22.40 18.43
CA LEU A 303 -7.37 21.26 19.06
C LEU A 303 -6.95 20.25 18.00
N ARG A 304 -5.67 19.93 17.94
CA ARG A 304 -5.07 18.89 17.08
C ARG A 304 -4.48 17.79 17.97
N LEU A 305 -5.36 17.12 18.72
CA LEU A 305 -4.98 16.10 19.70
C LEU A 305 -5.29 14.68 19.25
N GLN A 306 -6.13 14.53 18.21
CA GLN A 306 -6.48 13.21 17.69
C GLN A 306 -5.32 12.60 16.90
N PRO A 307 -4.84 11.40 17.27
CA PRO A 307 -3.81 10.73 16.50
C PRO A 307 -4.23 10.48 15.05
N LEU A 308 -3.27 10.56 14.13
CA LEU A 308 -3.47 10.28 12.71
C LEU A 308 -3.78 8.79 12.49
N PHE A 309 -4.51 8.49 11.42
CA PHE A 309 -4.71 7.12 10.93
C PHE A 309 -4.06 6.96 9.55
N ASP A 310 -3.18 5.98 9.39
CA ASP A 310 -2.60 5.58 8.10
C ASP A 310 -2.11 4.11 8.13
N GLU A 311 -1.32 3.70 7.13
CA GLU A 311 -0.79 2.34 7.02
C GLU A 311 0.17 1.93 8.16
N ARG A 312 0.72 2.89 8.91
CA ARG A 312 1.68 2.67 10.01
C ARG A 312 1.11 2.97 11.40
N GLN A 313 -0.08 3.55 11.48
CA GLN A 313 -0.72 3.90 12.73
C GLN A 313 -2.24 3.72 12.64
N ARG A 314 -2.80 2.87 13.50
CA ARG A 314 -4.26 2.70 13.63
C ARG A 314 -4.73 3.26 14.97
N VAL A 315 -5.78 4.06 14.95
CA VAL A 315 -6.47 4.51 16.17
C VAL A 315 -7.52 3.47 16.51
N MET A 316 -7.37 2.83 17.67
CA MET A 316 -8.31 1.82 18.18
C MET A 316 -9.44 2.51 18.95
N GLU A 317 -9.07 3.45 19.82
CA GLU A 317 -10.01 4.22 20.64
C GLU A 317 -9.54 5.67 20.72
N TYR A 318 -10.49 6.60 20.76
CA TYR A 318 -10.22 8.03 20.94
C TYR A 318 -11.41 8.69 21.63
N ALA A 319 -11.13 9.46 22.67
CA ALA A 319 -12.09 10.29 23.39
C ALA A 319 -11.47 11.66 23.69
N LEU A 320 -12.25 12.71 23.42
CA LEU A 320 -11.91 14.09 23.73
C LEU A 320 -12.98 14.66 24.66
N GLU A 321 -12.56 15.07 25.84
CA GLU A 321 -13.39 15.72 26.85
C GLU A 321 -12.91 17.17 27.00
N VAL A 322 -13.84 18.12 26.90
CA VAL A 322 -13.56 19.55 27.06
C VAL A 322 -14.46 20.09 28.17
N ALA A 323 -13.88 20.80 29.12
CA ALA A 323 -14.60 21.50 30.18
C ALA A 323 -14.21 22.99 30.19
N PRO A 324 -15.18 23.92 30.17
CA PRO A 324 -16.63 23.70 30.14
C PRO A 324 -17.08 23.03 28.83
N ALA A 325 -18.18 22.29 28.90
CA ALA A 325 -18.71 21.57 27.75
C ALA A 325 -19.23 22.56 26.70
N GLU A 326 -18.73 22.46 25.48
CA GLU A 326 -19.12 23.33 24.38
C GLU A 326 -19.25 22.54 23.07
N THR A 327 -19.87 23.17 22.08
CA THR A 327 -20.00 22.59 20.75
C THR A 327 -18.64 22.56 20.06
N ALA A 328 -18.03 21.37 20.03
CA ALA A 328 -16.84 21.10 19.23
C ALA A 328 -17.25 20.59 17.85
N TRP A 329 -16.82 21.24 16.76
CA TRP A 329 -16.94 20.66 15.42
C TRP A 329 -15.61 20.11 14.93
N ALA A 330 -15.63 18.87 14.46
CA ALA A 330 -14.45 18.22 13.92
C ALA A 330 -14.29 18.53 12.43
N PHE A 331 -13.05 18.75 11.99
CA PHE A 331 -12.70 18.92 10.58
C PHE A 331 -11.30 18.37 10.29
N ILE A 332 -10.96 18.29 9.01
CA ILE A 332 -9.62 17.93 8.54
C ILE A 332 -9.00 19.20 7.95
N ASP A 333 -7.87 19.63 8.48
CA ASP A 333 -7.18 20.82 7.97
C ASP A 333 -6.42 20.53 6.65
N VAL A 334 -5.83 21.56 6.05
CA VAL A 334 -5.11 21.45 4.76
C VAL A 334 -3.91 20.50 4.80
N PHE A 335 -3.40 20.17 6.00
CA PHE A 335 -2.28 19.24 6.19
C PHE A 335 -2.74 17.80 6.43
N GLY A 336 -4.06 17.58 6.50
CA GLY A 336 -4.65 16.28 6.80
C GLY A 336 -4.74 15.99 8.30
N ASN A 337 -4.55 16.99 9.16
CA ASN A 337 -4.70 16.80 10.60
C ASN A 337 -6.17 16.74 10.99
N ARG A 338 -6.52 15.82 11.89
CA ARG A 338 -7.84 15.81 12.52
C ARG A 338 -7.87 16.87 13.62
N ALA A 339 -8.68 17.89 13.39
CA ALA A 339 -8.78 19.06 14.26
C ALA A 339 -10.21 19.21 14.80
N HIS A 340 -10.34 19.78 16.00
CA HIS A 340 -11.60 20.20 16.60
C HIS A 340 -11.58 21.71 16.81
N GLN A 341 -12.56 22.42 16.24
CA GLN A 341 -12.77 23.82 16.60
C GLN A 341 -13.66 23.89 17.83
N LEU A 342 -13.29 24.76 18.77
CA LEU A 342 -14.09 25.14 19.93
C LEU A 342 -14.39 26.63 19.85
N GLU A 343 -15.63 27.02 20.13
CA GLU A 343 -16.01 28.40 20.34
C GLU A 343 -16.66 28.56 21.69
N PHE A 344 -16.15 29.51 22.48
CA PHE A 344 -16.70 29.84 23.78
C PHE A 344 -17.31 31.24 23.71
N VAL A 345 -18.58 31.32 24.08
CA VAL A 345 -19.35 32.57 24.17
C VAL A 345 -19.87 32.84 25.58
N SER A 346 -19.66 31.90 26.50
CA SER A 346 -19.98 32.00 27.92
C SER A 346 -18.69 32.19 28.74
N PRO A 347 -18.69 33.03 29.79
CA PRO A 347 -17.51 33.21 30.62
C PRO A 347 -17.01 31.94 31.32
N TYR A 348 -15.71 31.67 31.26
CA TYR A 348 -15.09 30.55 31.97
C TYR A 348 -13.72 30.93 32.57
N PRO A 349 -13.41 30.49 33.80
CA PRO A 349 -12.12 30.78 34.45
C PRO A 349 -11.02 29.76 34.10
N GLU A 350 -11.42 28.56 33.64
CA GLU A 350 -10.55 27.42 33.38
C GLU A 350 -11.00 26.70 32.11
N LEU A 351 -10.05 26.38 31.24
CA LEU A 351 -10.26 25.48 30.10
C LEU A 351 -9.46 24.20 30.34
N ARG A 352 -10.16 23.08 30.45
CA ARG A 352 -9.57 21.75 30.59
C ARG A 352 -9.86 20.94 29.34
N VAL A 353 -8.80 20.44 28.73
CA VAL A 353 -8.86 19.57 27.55
C VAL A 353 -8.20 18.25 27.91
N THR A 354 -8.99 17.18 27.91
CA THR A 354 -8.50 15.83 28.20
C THR A 354 -8.73 14.94 26.98
N CYS A 355 -7.65 14.40 26.45
CA CYS A 355 -7.66 13.46 25.34
C CYS A 355 -7.16 12.09 25.84
N ARG A 356 -7.91 11.04 25.54
CA ARG A 356 -7.48 9.66 25.72
C ARG A 356 -7.50 8.95 24.38
N SER A 357 -6.45 8.21 24.06
CA SER A 357 -6.40 7.43 22.82
C SER A 357 -5.64 6.14 23.00
N ARG A 358 -6.13 5.09 22.34
CA ARG A 358 -5.42 3.82 22.19
C ARG A 358 -5.03 3.65 20.74
N VAL A 359 -3.73 3.51 20.47
CA VAL A 359 -3.19 3.46 19.12
C VAL A 359 -2.31 2.24 18.93
N MET A 360 -2.40 1.61 17.76
CA MET A 360 -1.50 0.55 17.32
C MET A 360 -0.53 1.12 16.29
N LEU A 361 0.76 1.07 16.59
CA LEU A 361 1.85 1.44 15.69
C LEU A 361 2.38 0.20 14.99
N LEU A 362 2.72 0.35 13.71
CA LEU A 362 3.26 -0.71 12.87
C LEU A 362 4.63 -0.29 12.33
N LYS A 363 5.61 -1.19 12.47
CA LYS A 363 7.00 -0.91 12.13
C LYS A 363 7.16 -0.52 10.67
N ALA A 364 7.82 0.59 10.43
CA ALA A 364 8.12 1.02 9.07
C ALA A 364 9.26 0.17 8.47
N PRO A 365 9.22 -0.18 7.17
CA PRO A 365 10.34 -0.87 6.53
C PRO A 365 11.62 -0.03 6.60
N SER A 366 12.75 -0.67 6.91
CA SER A 366 14.08 -0.03 6.96
C SER A 366 14.49 0.51 5.58
N LEU A 367 15.10 1.70 5.54
CA LEU A 367 15.51 2.36 4.29
C LEU A 367 16.61 1.58 3.54
N GLY A 368 17.44 0.80 4.25
CA GLY A 368 18.63 0.14 3.70
C GLY A 368 18.44 -1.13 2.86
N GLN A 369 17.21 -1.67 2.70
CA GLN A 369 17.04 -2.97 2.02
C GLN A 369 16.74 -2.90 0.51
N ARG A 370 16.42 -1.74 -0.06
CA ARG A 370 16.03 -1.61 -1.48
C ARG A 370 16.53 -0.37 -2.20
N SER A 371 17.32 0.50 -1.58
CA SER A 371 17.73 1.74 -2.24
C SER A 371 18.71 1.45 -3.37
N SER A 372 18.28 1.64 -4.62
CA SER A 372 19.14 2.31 -5.59
C SER A 372 19.60 3.60 -4.90
N ARG A 373 20.90 3.82 -4.74
CA ARG A 373 21.45 5.03 -4.10
C ARG A 373 20.75 6.26 -4.68
N THR A 374 19.90 6.92 -3.89
CA THR A 374 19.33 8.19 -4.32
C THR A 374 20.38 9.24 -4.02
N THR A 375 20.97 9.81 -5.06
CA THR A 375 22.00 10.83 -4.94
C THR A 375 21.40 12.22 -5.03
N MET A 376 21.96 13.16 -4.29
CA MET A 376 21.63 14.59 -4.40
C MET A 376 22.24 15.20 -5.67
N PRO A 377 21.61 16.22 -6.29
CA PRO A 377 20.35 16.84 -5.90
C PRO A 377 19.11 16.05 -6.34
N LEU A 378 18.04 16.13 -5.55
CA LEU A 378 16.73 15.58 -5.94
C LEU A 378 16.10 16.42 -7.05
N VAL A 379 15.78 15.77 -8.16
CA VAL A 379 15.06 16.39 -9.28
C VAL A 379 13.59 16.01 -9.20
N TRP A 380 12.74 17.03 -9.07
CA TRP A 380 11.28 16.89 -9.04
C TRP A 380 10.68 17.33 -10.37
N MET A 381 9.72 16.56 -10.89
CA MET A 381 8.92 17.01 -12.03
C MET A 381 8.19 18.31 -11.65
N PRO A 382 7.91 19.22 -12.61
CA PRO A 382 7.28 20.51 -12.30
C PRO A 382 6.01 20.40 -11.45
N TRP A 383 5.14 19.42 -11.76
CA TRP A 383 3.92 19.17 -11.00
C TRP A 383 4.18 18.63 -9.58
N GLN A 384 5.20 17.79 -9.39
CA GLN A 384 5.59 17.30 -8.06
C GLN A 384 6.12 18.46 -7.22
N ARG A 385 6.99 19.28 -7.80
CA ARG A 385 7.50 20.49 -7.15
C ARG A 385 6.37 21.43 -6.76
N GLN A 386 5.37 21.63 -7.62
CA GLN A 386 4.18 22.43 -7.32
C GLN A 386 3.39 21.86 -6.14
N MET A 387 3.13 20.54 -6.12
CA MET A 387 2.43 19.87 -5.02
C MET A 387 3.21 19.92 -3.70
N MET A 388 4.54 19.88 -3.77
CA MET A 388 5.41 19.82 -2.60
C MET A 388 5.97 21.19 -2.20
N ASN A 389 5.62 22.26 -2.92
CA ASN A 389 6.14 23.60 -2.72
C ASN A 389 6.05 24.08 -1.25
N PRO A 390 4.93 23.87 -0.52
CA PRO A 390 4.84 24.25 0.89
C PRO A 390 5.87 23.57 1.80
N TYR A 391 6.38 22.41 1.40
CA TYR A 391 7.37 21.61 2.14
C TYR A 391 8.79 21.75 1.61
N LEU A 392 8.99 22.49 0.51
CA LEU A 392 10.28 22.76 -0.10
C LEU A 392 10.82 24.15 0.27
N LEU A 393 9.95 25.10 0.61
CA LEU A 393 10.37 26.47 0.90
C LEU A 393 10.94 26.60 2.32
N PRO A 394 12.16 27.16 2.48
CA PRO A 394 12.71 27.46 3.80
C PRO A 394 11.83 28.48 4.54
N PRO A 395 11.96 28.58 5.88
CA PRO A 395 11.28 29.62 6.64
C PRO A 395 11.72 31.02 6.16
N GLU A 396 10.85 32.00 6.36
CA GLU A 396 11.15 33.41 6.08
C GLU A 396 12.22 33.89 7.07
N LEU A 397 13.44 34.04 6.58
CA LEU A 397 14.60 34.53 7.34
C LEU A 397 15.36 35.56 6.49
N PRO A 398 16.12 36.47 7.13
CA PRO A 398 17.07 37.34 6.43
C PRO A 398 17.99 36.53 5.51
N GLU A 399 18.19 37.03 4.30
CA GLU A 399 18.98 36.39 3.26
C GLU A 399 20.42 36.06 3.72
N SER A 400 21.03 36.88 4.59
CA SER A 400 22.33 36.58 5.20
C SER A 400 22.32 35.31 6.05
N GLN A 401 21.28 35.12 6.86
CA GLN A 401 21.08 33.96 7.72
C GLN A 401 20.80 32.70 6.89
N LEU A 402 19.98 32.82 5.84
CA LEU A 402 19.71 31.70 4.92
C LEU A 402 21.00 31.22 4.24
N ARG A 403 21.88 32.13 3.81
CA ARG A 403 23.18 31.77 3.21
C ARG A 403 24.14 31.07 4.17
N GLU A 404 24.05 31.34 5.47
CA GLU A 404 24.82 30.62 6.50
C GLU A 404 24.29 29.20 6.71
N LEU A 405 22.97 29.08 6.86
CA LEU A 405 22.30 27.78 7.00
C LEU A 405 22.49 26.92 5.74
N ASP A 406 22.46 27.52 4.55
CA ASP A 406 22.69 26.82 3.27
C ASP A 406 24.11 26.25 3.20
N ARG A 407 25.13 27.08 3.55
CA ARG A 407 26.52 26.60 3.64
C ARG A 407 26.68 25.46 4.64
N TYR A 408 25.99 25.55 5.78
CA TYR A 408 25.97 24.49 6.78
C TYR A 408 25.31 23.23 6.24
N ALA A 409 24.13 23.33 5.63
CA ALA A 409 23.42 22.22 5.00
C ALA A 409 24.25 21.53 3.90
N MET A 410 24.86 22.32 3.00
CA MET A 410 25.76 21.84 1.94
C MET A 410 27.03 21.18 2.46
N SER A 411 27.43 21.42 3.72
CA SER A 411 28.57 20.71 4.33
C SER A 411 28.26 19.22 4.55
N PHE A 412 27.01 18.88 4.88
CA PHE A 412 26.55 17.50 5.03
C PHE A 412 26.52 16.77 3.68
N ALA A 413 26.00 17.43 2.64
CA ALA A 413 25.99 16.87 1.28
C ALA A 413 27.39 16.51 0.77
N ARG A 414 28.37 17.40 1.01
CA ARG A 414 29.76 17.19 0.59
C ARG A 414 30.46 16.07 1.36
N ARG A 415 30.25 15.96 2.68
CA ARG A 415 30.96 14.97 3.50
C ARG A 415 30.39 13.55 3.37
N GLN A 416 29.17 13.40 2.87
CA GLN A 416 28.49 12.12 2.65
C GLN A 416 28.41 11.72 1.16
N ASP A 417 29.26 12.29 0.30
CA ASP A 417 29.32 11.99 -1.14
C ASP A 417 27.94 12.04 -1.84
N ASN A 418 27.11 13.02 -1.45
CA ASN A 418 25.75 13.22 -1.95
C ASN A 418 24.78 12.03 -1.74
N ASP A 419 25.07 11.08 -0.85
CA ASP A 419 24.12 10.01 -0.49
C ASP A 419 22.99 10.58 0.38
N LEU A 420 21.77 10.57 -0.14
CA LEU A 420 20.62 11.20 0.52
C LEU A 420 20.35 10.67 1.93
N VAL A 421 20.44 9.35 2.14
CA VAL A 421 20.11 8.75 3.43
C VAL A 421 21.24 9.04 4.43
N ALA A 422 22.49 8.89 4.00
CA ALA A 422 23.64 9.22 4.84
C ALA A 422 23.64 10.70 5.25
N ILE A 423 23.25 11.62 4.35
CA ILE A 423 23.10 13.05 4.68
C ILE A 423 22.06 13.27 5.78
N LEU A 424 20.90 12.62 5.69
CA LEU A 424 19.82 12.79 6.65
C LEU A 424 20.18 12.19 8.02
N ASP A 425 20.75 11.00 8.04
CA ASP A 425 21.27 10.36 9.26
C ASP A 425 22.32 11.26 9.92
N ASP A 426 23.21 11.83 9.13
CA ASP A 426 24.29 12.68 9.62
C ASP A 426 23.82 14.05 10.14
N ILE A 427 22.81 14.66 9.51
CA ILE A 427 22.12 15.84 10.09
C ILE A 427 21.50 15.47 11.45
N ASN A 428 20.82 14.32 11.52
CA ASN A 428 20.15 13.84 12.73
C ASN A 428 21.13 13.66 13.89
N GLU A 429 22.22 12.93 13.65
CA GLU A 429 23.26 12.66 14.64
C GLU A 429 24.03 13.92 15.04
N THR A 430 24.30 14.81 14.08
CA THR A 430 25.02 16.06 14.36
C THR A 430 24.19 16.99 15.24
N ILE A 431 22.89 17.12 15.01
CA ILE A 431 22.03 17.92 15.89
C ILE A 431 22.04 17.34 17.30
N ALA A 432 21.84 16.04 17.46
CA ALA A 432 21.84 15.39 18.77
C ALA A 432 23.18 15.52 19.52
N ARG A 433 24.30 15.51 18.79
CA ARG A 433 25.65 15.58 19.36
C ARG A 433 26.09 17.01 19.71
N GLU A 434 25.78 17.97 18.87
CA GLU A 434 26.30 19.34 18.98
C GLU A 434 25.35 20.32 19.66
N PHE A 435 24.06 20.00 19.78
CA PHE A 435 23.04 20.90 20.32
C PHE A 435 22.57 20.41 21.68
N SER A 436 22.61 21.29 22.68
CA SER A 436 22.25 20.97 24.05
C SER A 436 20.76 21.16 24.30
N TYR A 437 20.10 20.13 24.85
CA TYR A 437 18.70 20.23 25.27
C TYR A 437 18.57 21.08 26.54
N VAL A 438 17.96 22.26 26.45
CA VAL A 438 17.82 23.21 27.57
C VAL A 438 16.40 23.76 27.62
N THR A 439 15.65 23.40 28.66
CA THR A 439 14.30 23.93 28.89
C THR A 439 14.34 25.44 29.20
N ASN A 440 13.27 26.16 28.84
CA ASN A 440 13.14 27.62 29.01
C ASN A 440 14.25 28.46 28.31
N SER A 441 15.03 27.88 27.39
CA SER A 441 16.05 28.62 26.63
C SER A 441 15.50 29.31 25.38
N THR A 442 14.31 28.91 24.94
CA THR A 442 13.67 29.32 23.69
C THR A 442 12.21 29.69 23.91
N ASN A 443 11.64 30.44 22.97
CA ASN A 443 10.24 30.87 22.93
C ASN A 443 9.63 30.64 21.52
N LEU A 444 8.37 31.05 21.31
CA LEU A 444 7.64 30.88 20.04
C LEU A 444 8.20 31.70 18.86
N GLU A 445 9.08 32.66 19.11
CA GLU A 445 9.74 33.48 18.07
C GLU A 445 11.12 32.93 17.68
N THR A 446 11.63 31.94 18.41
CA THR A 446 12.94 31.33 18.15
C THR A 446 13.00 30.75 16.74
N THR A 447 13.96 31.24 15.95
CA THR A 447 14.14 30.79 14.57
C THR A 447 15.14 29.63 14.48
N PRO A 448 15.15 28.86 13.38
CA PRO A 448 16.21 27.89 13.10
C PRO A 448 17.62 28.49 13.14
N PHE A 449 17.77 29.76 12.74
CA PHE A 449 19.05 30.44 12.80
C PHE A 449 19.52 30.70 14.24
N ASP A 450 18.60 31.12 15.13
CA ASP A 450 18.92 31.32 16.55
C ASP A 450 19.38 30.04 17.22
N VAL A 451 18.75 28.91 16.88
CA VAL A 451 19.14 27.57 17.35
C VAL A 451 20.50 27.17 16.79
N TYR A 452 20.74 27.43 15.50
CA TYR A 452 22.02 27.19 14.84
C TYR A 452 23.17 27.97 15.48
N VAL A 453 22.95 29.21 15.90
CA VAL A 453 23.97 30.04 16.56
C VAL A 453 24.15 29.64 18.03
N SER A 454 23.06 29.53 18.78
CA SER A 454 23.11 29.27 20.23
C SER A 454 23.48 27.84 20.59
N ARG A 455 23.25 26.88 19.68
CA ARG A 455 23.38 25.43 19.88
C ARG A 455 22.58 24.91 21.07
N ARG A 456 21.47 25.57 21.39
CA ARG A 456 20.57 25.26 22.51
C ARG A 456 19.13 25.29 22.05
N GLY A 457 18.29 24.43 22.64
CA GLY A 457 16.87 24.42 22.38
C GLY A 457 16.17 23.21 22.98
N VAL A 458 14.91 23.03 22.60
CA VAL A 458 14.10 21.84 22.91
C VAL A 458 13.76 21.06 21.64
N CYS A 459 12.97 19.98 21.76
CA CYS A 459 12.64 19.11 20.62
C CYS A 459 11.97 19.85 19.45
N GLN A 460 11.13 20.85 19.74
CA GLN A 460 10.54 21.74 18.74
C GLN A 460 11.61 22.46 17.91
N ASP A 461 12.64 22.98 18.58
CA ASP A 461 13.68 23.79 17.97
C ASP A 461 14.58 22.95 17.06
N PHE A 462 14.95 21.75 17.53
CA PHE A 462 15.76 20.81 16.76
C PHE A 462 15.02 20.29 15.53
N ALA A 463 13.72 19.98 15.66
CA ALA A 463 12.88 19.60 14.53
C ALA A 463 12.76 20.72 13.49
N ASN A 464 12.55 21.98 13.93
CA ASN A 464 12.50 23.14 13.03
C ASN A 464 13.83 23.41 12.32
N LEU A 465 14.97 23.26 13.02
CA LEU A 465 16.29 23.37 12.41
C LEU A 465 16.50 22.30 11.34
N PHE A 466 16.19 21.03 11.64
CA PHE A 466 16.30 19.96 10.66
C PHE A 466 15.41 20.25 9.44
N VAL A 467 14.13 20.58 9.62
CA VAL A 467 13.23 20.97 8.52
C VAL A 467 13.86 22.04 7.64
N CYS A 468 14.46 23.09 8.23
CA CYS A 468 15.12 24.15 7.50
C CYS A 468 16.30 23.63 6.66
N LEU A 469 17.20 22.85 7.25
CA LEU A 469 18.38 22.29 6.56
C LEU A 469 17.99 21.35 5.41
N ALA A 470 17.00 20.47 5.63
CA ALA A 470 16.50 19.58 4.60
C ALA A 470 15.92 20.36 3.41
N ARG A 471 15.15 21.41 3.67
CA ARG A 471 14.57 22.26 2.62
C ARG A 471 15.61 23.04 1.83
N LEU A 472 16.65 23.55 2.48
CA LEU A 472 17.78 24.20 1.80
C LEU A 472 18.51 23.25 0.85
N LEU A 473 18.55 21.95 1.19
CA LEU A 473 19.06 20.91 0.30
C LEU A 473 18.07 20.51 -0.82
N GLY A 474 16.86 21.09 -0.87
CA GLY A 474 15.83 20.72 -1.85
C GLY A 474 15.07 19.42 -1.51
N ILE A 475 15.15 18.98 -0.25
CA ILE A 475 14.43 17.82 0.26
C ILE A 475 13.13 18.31 0.91
N PRO A 476 11.96 17.85 0.44
CA PRO A 476 10.69 18.23 1.05
C PRO A 476 10.61 17.74 2.49
N ALA A 477 10.40 18.66 3.43
CA ALA A 477 10.37 18.37 4.86
C ALA A 477 9.16 19.04 5.52
N ARG A 478 8.57 18.37 6.52
CA ARG A 478 7.46 18.88 7.33
C ARG A 478 7.70 18.65 8.80
N TYR A 479 7.17 19.54 9.61
CA TYR A 479 7.19 19.45 11.06
C TYR A 479 6.09 18.48 11.51
N ARG A 480 6.39 17.61 12.48
CA ARG A 480 5.41 16.68 13.06
C ARG A 480 5.44 16.78 14.59
N VAL A 481 4.26 16.79 15.18
CA VAL A 481 4.05 16.68 16.62
C VAL A 481 3.29 15.40 16.94
N GLY A 482 3.51 14.91 18.16
CA GLY A 482 2.90 13.69 18.63
C GLY A 482 3.28 13.35 20.06
N TYR A 483 3.27 12.06 20.37
CA TYR A 483 3.68 11.54 21.68
C TYR A 483 4.84 10.57 21.50
N ILE A 484 5.76 10.55 22.45
CA ILE A 484 6.86 9.59 22.50
C ILE A 484 6.70 8.65 23.69
N PHE A 485 6.84 7.35 23.46
CA PHE A 485 6.93 6.36 24.53
C PHE A 485 8.37 6.30 25.04
N THR A 486 8.59 6.72 26.29
CA THR A 486 9.94 6.80 26.88
C THR A 486 10.40 5.54 27.61
N GLY A 487 9.55 4.49 27.65
CA GLY A 487 9.91 3.20 28.26
C GLY A 487 10.95 2.37 27.50
N GLY A 488 11.51 2.88 26.41
CA GLY A 488 12.68 2.31 25.71
C GLY A 488 14.02 2.87 26.20
N ASP A 489 15.14 2.27 25.77
CA ASP A 489 16.51 2.73 26.08
C ASP A 489 16.85 4.05 25.38
N TYR A 490 16.34 5.16 25.90
CA TYR A 490 16.73 6.50 25.49
C TYR A 490 17.78 7.06 26.45
N ALA A 491 18.86 7.65 25.91
CA ALA A 491 19.90 8.31 26.70
C ALA A 491 19.34 9.53 27.47
N ASN A 492 18.27 10.15 26.96
CA ASN A 492 17.61 11.32 27.54
C ASN A 492 16.29 10.93 28.24
N LYS A 493 16.38 10.24 29.39
CA LYS A 493 15.23 9.93 30.26
C LYS A 493 14.62 11.17 30.96
N VAL A 494 15.15 12.36 30.71
CA VAL A 494 14.67 13.64 31.27
C VAL A 494 13.38 14.12 30.59
N GLN A 495 12.97 13.50 29.48
CA GLN A 495 11.67 13.76 28.87
C GLN A 495 10.58 12.94 29.61
N SER A 496 10.00 13.52 30.66
CA SER A 496 8.81 12.96 31.32
C SER A 496 7.66 12.86 30.30
N ASP A 497 7.33 11.66 29.81
CA ASP A 497 6.15 11.30 28.99
C ASP A 497 5.46 12.45 28.24
N ALA A 498 6.20 13.25 27.47
CA ALA A 498 5.70 14.53 26.97
C ALA A 498 5.22 14.43 25.52
N SER A 499 4.39 15.40 25.12
CA SER A 499 4.26 15.75 23.71
C SER A 499 5.64 15.98 23.10
N HIS A 500 5.90 15.38 21.95
CA HIS A 500 7.20 15.42 21.28
C HIS A 500 7.08 15.94 19.85
N ALA A 501 8.19 16.47 19.34
CA ALA A 501 8.29 17.03 18.00
C ALA A 501 9.49 16.46 17.25
N TRP A 502 9.28 16.18 15.96
CA TRP A 502 10.29 15.64 15.07
C TRP A 502 10.04 16.07 13.63
N VAL A 503 10.99 15.78 12.73
CA VAL A 503 10.87 16.10 11.30
C VAL A 503 10.39 14.88 10.53
N GLU A 504 9.55 15.07 9.51
CA GLU A 504 9.35 14.09 8.44
C GLU A 504 9.89 14.63 7.12
N VAL A 505 10.69 13.85 6.41
CA VAL A 505 11.20 14.14 5.06
C VAL A 505 10.57 13.22 4.03
N TYR A 506 10.25 13.73 2.85
CA TYR A 506 9.72 12.92 1.77
C TYR A 506 10.84 12.34 0.92
N LEU A 507 10.89 11.02 0.84
CA LEU A 507 11.85 10.28 0.04
C LEU A 507 11.15 9.68 -1.20
N PRO A 508 11.72 9.82 -2.41
CA PRO A 508 11.18 9.17 -3.61
C PRO A 508 10.97 7.67 -3.38
N HIS A 509 9.82 7.14 -3.78
CA HIS A 509 9.44 5.72 -3.61
C HIS A 509 9.33 5.20 -2.16
N HIS A 510 9.63 6.01 -1.14
CA HIS A 510 9.62 5.63 0.28
C HIS A 510 8.62 6.41 1.14
N GLY A 511 8.10 7.54 0.63
CA GLY A 511 7.13 8.39 1.30
C GLY A 511 7.74 9.24 2.42
N TRP A 512 6.90 9.71 3.34
CA TRP A 512 7.31 10.52 4.50
C TRP A 512 7.99 9.66 5.57
N ARG A 513 9.23 10.02 5.91
CA ARG A 513 10.07 9.32 6.88
C ARG A 513 10.48 10.26 8.00
N GLY A 514 10.26 9.82 9.24
CA GLY A 514 10.49 10.64 10.41
C GLY A 514 11.90 10.49 10.97
N TYR A 515 12.53 11.60 11.34
CA TYR A 515 13.80 11.66 12.06
C TYR A 515 13.62 12.49 13.32
N ASP A 516 14.10 11.97 14.44
CA ASP A 516 14.08 12.59 15.75
C ASP A 516 15.50 13.08 16.11
N PRO A 517 15.82 14.35 15.83
CA PRO A 517 17.13 14.93 16.12
C PRO A 517 17.39 15.11 17.61
N THR A 518 16.37 14.99 18.46
CA THR A 518 16.56 15.08 19.91
C THR A 518 17.15 13.79 20.48
N ASN A 519 16.78 12.67 19.86
CA ASN A 519 17.14 11.33 20.33
C ASN A 519 18.06 10.57 19.35
N ALA A 520 18.54 11.24 18.29
CA ALA A 520 19.39 10.67 17.24
C ALA A 520 18.82 9.38 16.62
N CYS A 521 17.50 9.30 16.43
CA CYS A 521 16.86 8.08 15.93
C CYS A 521 15.86 8.36 14.80
N VAL A 522 15.49 7.29 14.09
CA VAL A 522 14.39 7.32 13.11
C VAL A 522 13.08 7.15 13.88
N ALA A 523 12.08 7.98 13.57
CA ALA A 523 10.77 7.89 14.20
C ALA A 523 10.04 6.62 13.73
N ASP A 524 9.65 5.76 14.68
CA ASP A 524 9.07 4.45 14.41
C ASP A 524 8.06 4.08 15.52
N LEU A 525 8.22 2.93 16.17
CA LEU A 525 7.23 2.36 17.10
C LEU A 525 7.05 3.10 18.41
N ASN A 526 7.94 4.02 18.74
CA ASN A 526 7.84 4.81 19.95
C ASN A 526 7.22 6.18 19.68
N HIS A 527 6.88 6.51 18.43
CA HIS A 527 6.42 7.84 18.02
C HIS A 527 4.99 7.80 17.50
N VAL A 528 4.05 8.27 18.31
CA VAL A 528 2.64 8.39 17.95
C VAL A 528 2.39 9.70 17.23
N ARG A 529 1.99 9.64 15.95
CA ARG A 529 1.80 10.80 15.09
C ARG A 529 0.44 11.45 15.35
N VAL A 530 0.43 12.74 15.68
CA VAL A 530 -0.79 13.53 15.87
C VAL A 530 -0.97 14.55 14.73
N ALA A 531 -0.26 15.68 14.75
CA ALA A 531 -0.38 16.72 13.73
C ALA A 531 0.93 17.02 12.97
N CYS A 532 0.84 17.54 11.74
CA CYS A 532 1.97 18.06 10.97
C CYS A 532 1.63 19.38 10.30
N GLY A 533 2.68 20.06 9.86
CA GLY A 533 2.56 21.28 9.10
C GLY A 533 3.90 21.73 8.55
N ARG A 534 3.95 22.95 8.01
CA ARG A 534 5.21 23.49 7.47
C ARG A 534 6.19 23.85 8.57
N ASN A 535 5.67 24.24 9.73
CA ASN A 535 6.42 24.59 10.94
C ASN A 535 5.55 24.29 12.18
N PHE A 536 6.04 24.64 13.36
CA PHE A 536 5.32 24.40 14.61
C PHE A 536 3.91 25.02 14.64
N ARG A 537 3.71 26.23 14.07
CA ARG A 537 2.42 26.97 14.13
C ARG A 537 1.27 26.21 13.46
N ASP A 538 1.58 25.51 12.38
CA ASP A 538 0.59 24.72 11.63
C ASP A 538 0.19 23.43 12.37
N ALA A 539 1.03 22.95 13.31
CA ALA A 539 0.90 21.65 13.97
C ALA A 539 0.67 21.74 15.49
N THR A 540 0.59 22.94 16.07
CA THR A 540 0.45 23.12 17.52
C THR A 540 -0.76 22.32 18.05
N PRO A 541 -0.58 21.50 19.12
CA PRO A 541 -1.65 20.66 19.67
C PRO A 541 -2.89 21.43 20.11
N THR A 542 -2.69 22.61 20.70
CA THR A 542 -3.75 23.53 21.11
C THR A 542 -3.35 24.92 20.69
N SER A 543 -4.19 25.58 19.89
CA SER A 543 -3.98 26.96 19.46
C SER A 543 -5.29 27.71 19.53
N GLY A 544 -5.30 28.97 19.92
CA GLY A 544 -6.54 29.72 19.98
C GLY A 544 -6.31 31.22 20.14
N THR A 545 -7.39 31.96 19.99
CA THR A 545 -7.43 33.41 20.18
C THR A 545 -8.47 33.72 21.25
N ILE A 546 -8.05 34.48 22.25
CA ILE A 546 -8.95 35.08 23.25
C ILE A 546 -9.34 36.46 22.71
N TYR A 547 -10.63 36.67 22.48
CA TYR A 547 -11.15 37.93 21.94
C TYR A 547 -11.54 38.91 23.04
N LYS A 548 -12.01 38.40 24.19
CA LYS A 548 -12.49 39.23 25.31
C LYS A 548 -12.35 38.51 26.65
N GLY A 549 -12.02 39.25 27.70
CA GLY A 549 -11.70 38.70 29.01
C GLY A 549 -10.32 38.06 29.02
N GLY A 550 -10.07 37.21 30.00
CA GLY A 550 -8.74 36.60 30.19
C GLY A 550 -7.72 37.58 30.78
N GLY A 551 -6.44 37.22 30.69
CA GLY A 551 -5.34 37.96 31.30
C GLY A 551 -4.12 37.07 31.38
N GLY A 552 -3.34 37.19 32.46
CA GLY A 552 -2.26 36.23 32.75
C GLY A 552 -2.81 34.80 32.77
N GLU A 553 -2.11 33.89 32.12
CA GLU A 553 -2.47 32.48 32.05
C GLU A 553 -1.43 31.60 32.74
N THR A 554 -1.90 30.52 33.33
CA THR A 554 -1.04 29.44 33.82
C THR A 554 -1.44 28.15 33.13
N LEU A 555 -0.45 27.44 32.62
CA LEU A 555 -0.59 26.22 31.85
C LEU A 555 -0.09 25.04 32.67
N TRP A 556 -0.94 24.03 32.80
CA TRP A 556 -0.56 22.74 33.34
C TRP A 556 -0.82 21.66 32.30
N VAL A 557 0.18 20.82 32.05
CA VAL A 557 0.12 19.74 31.06
C VAL A 557 0.58 18.45 31.74
N ASP A 558 -0.24 17.41 31.65
CA ASP A 558 0.10 16.04 32.05
C ASP A 558 -0.13 15.13 30.86
N VAL A 559 0.93 14.44 30.45
CA VAL A 559 0.88 13.47 29.37
C VAL A 559 1.46 12.17 29.91
N ARG A 560 0.79 11.06 29.58
CA ARG A 560 1.19 9.71 29.94
C ARG A 560 1.07 8.83 28.73
N VAL A 561 2.11 8.05 28.45
CA VAL A 561 2.15 7.10 27.35
C VAL A 561 2.54 5.75 27.91
N THR A 562 1.61 4.79 27.92
CA THR A 562 1.85 3.45 28.46
C THR A 562 1.71 2.41 27.37
N GLU A 563 2.55 1.38 27.43
CA GLU A 563 2.41 0.22 26.55
C GLU A 563 1.35 -0.72 27.13
N VAL A 564 0.43 -1.18 26.28
CA VAL A 564 -0.61 -2.14 26.66
C VAL A 564 -0.42 -3.42 25.87
N SER A 565 -0.58 -4.57 26.54
CA SER A 565 -0.54 -5.86 25.86
C SER A 565 -1.71 -5.96 24.87
N PRO A 566 -1.51 -6.53 23.67
CA PRO A 566 -2.62 -6.81 22.77
C PRO A 566 -3.61 -7.73 23.49
N VAL A 567 -4.88 -7.34 23.59
CA VAL A 567 -5.92 -8.28 24.02
C VAL A 567 -5.97 -9.38 22.95
N GLY A 568 -5.81 -10.63 23.40
CA GLY A 568 -5.61 -11.80 22.56
C GLY A 568 -6.78 -12.14 21.65
#